data_AF-A0A9D0G9Y9-F1
#
_entry.id   AF-A0A9D0G9Y9-F1
#
_cell.length_a   1.000
_cell.length_b   1.000
_cell.length_c   1.000
_cell.angle_alpha   90.00
_cell.angle_beta   90.00
_cell.angle_gamma   90.00
#
_symmetry.space_group_name_H-M   'P 1'
#
loop_
_entity.id
_entity.type
_entity.pdbx_description
1 polymer ?
#
loop_
_entity_poly.entity_id
_entity_poly.type
_entity_poly.pdbx_seq_one_letter_code
_entity_poly.pdbx_strand_id
1 'polypeptide(L)'
;MRFMRNVLAHVSRGDRWVVATAGSTVFTQPDADAAHQQLEEVAEAMQPGWSKAVEVFLAGEEEVLTYMVFPIKHRTHIYSTNPLEPPNREIKHRTDVADIFPCSAVVIHLLGSILIEAGGERQTWHRYFGQALTRKLQGSWRRLCQLWLLRADPRRRVLHR
;
A
#
# COMPACT_ATOMS: atom_id res chain seq x y z
N MET A 1 7.41 -4.80 -1.17
CA MET A 1 7.57 -3.91 0.00
C MET A 1 8.47 -2.72 -0.35
N ARG A 2 7.98 -1.48 -0.14
CA ARG A 2 8.75 -0.25 -0.43
C ARG A 2 9.92 -0.05 0.54
N PHE A 3 9.75 -0.41 1.82
CA PHE A 3 10.78 -0.29 2.85
C PHE A 3 12.04 -1.10 2.53
N MET A 4 11.94 -2.43 2.40
CA MET A 4 13.08 -3.27 2.02
C MET A 4 13.72 -2.85 0.69
N ARG A 5 12.93 -2.34 -0.26
CA ARG A 5 13.49 -1.79 -1.51
C ARG A 5 14.36 -0.56 -1.26
N ASN A 6 13.99 0.32 -0.34
CA ASN A 6 14.79 1.49 0.04
C ASN A 6 16.08 1.06 0.75
N VAL A 7 16.00 0.09 1.66
CA VAL A 7 17.18 -0.48 2.35
C VAL A 7 18.17 -1.09 1.34
N LEU A 8 17.66 -1.95 0.44
CA LEU A 8 18.46 -2.63 -0.59
C LEU A 8 19.03 -1.67 -1.66
N ALA A 9 18.56 -0.43 -1.74
CA ALA A 9 19.13 0.58 -2.62
C ALA A 9 20.54 0.98 -2.17
N HIS A 10 20.86 0.82 -0.89
CA HIS A 10 22.17 1.12 -0.30
C HIS A 10 23.08 -0.12 -0.18
N VAL A 11 22.69 -1.24 -0.80
CA VAL A 11 23.40 -2.52 -0.75
C VAL A 11 23.90 -2.90 -2.15
N SER A 12 25.12 -3.43 -2.22
CA SER A 12 25.73 -3.95 -3.45
C SER A 12 24.85 -5.05 -4.07
N ARG A 13 24.87 -5.22 -5.39
CA ARG A 13 24.01 -6.24 -6.05
C ARG A 13 24.29 -7.66 -5.55
N GLY A 14 25.53 -7.98 -5.21
CA GLY A 14 25.92 -9.31 -4.72
C GLY A 14 25.36 -9.64 -3.34
N ASP A 15 25.28 -8.63 -2.48
CA ASP A 15 24.88 -8.82 -1.07
C ASP A 15 23.37 -8.68 -0.84
N ARG A 16 22.63 -8.17 -1.83
CA ARG A 16 21.19 -7.92 -1.72
C ARG A 16 20.39 -9.12 -1.24
N TRP A 17 20.75 -10.32 -1.68
CA TRP A 17 20.06 -11.53 -1.26
C TRP A 17 20.25 -11.80 0.25
N VAL A 18 21.48 -11.61 0.76
CA VAL A 18 21.81 -11.80 2.18
C VAL A 18 21.06 -10.78 3.03
N VAL A 19 21.15 -9.50 2.67
CA VAL A 19 20.46 -8.41 3.38
C VAL A 19 18.94 -8.55 3.31
N ALA A 20 18.40 -8.95 2.15
CA ALA A 20 16.96 -9.16 2.02
C ALA A 20 16.47 -10.31 2.90
N THR A 21 17.25 -11.40 2.99
CA THR A 21 16.91 -12.56 3.82
C THR A 21 16.96 -12.21 5.29
N ALA A 22 18.05 -11.59 5.75
CA ALA A 22 18.20 -11.13 7.13
C ALA A 22 17.10 -10.12 7.52
N GLY A 23 16.86 -9.10 6.71
CA GLY A 23 15.82 -8.10 7.01
C GLY A 23 14.40 -8.66 6.95
N SER A 24 14.16 -9.77 6.24
CA SER A 24 12.83 -10.39 6.17
C SER A 24 12.44 -11.15 7.44
N THR A 25 13.41 -11.58 8.27
CA THR A 25 13.12 -12.29 9.54
C THR A 25 12.38 -11.42 10.55
N VAL A 26 12.56 -10.09 10.46
CA VAL A 26 11.82 -9.11 11.27
C VAL A 26 10.31 -9.25 11.06
N PHE A 27 9.86 -9.46 9.82
CA PHE A 27 8.42 -9.54 9.50
C PHE A 27 7.76 -10.86 9.87
N THR A 28 8.55 -11.87 10.21
CA THR A 28 8.06 -13.20 10.60
C THR A 28 7.88 -13.36 12.10
N GLN A 29 8.21 -12.34 12.90
CA GLN A 29 8.14 -12.40 14.35
C GLN A 29 6.69 -12.46 14.87
N PRO A 30 6.46 -13.14 16.01
CA PRO A 30 5.12 -13.39 16.54
C PRO A 30 4.42 -12.13 17.06
N ASP A 31 5.18 -11.18 17.59
CA ASP A 31 4.70 -9.94 18.19
C ASP A 31 5.65 -8.77 17.91
N ALA A 32 5.20 -7.56 18.28
CA ALA A 32 5.93 -6.33 18.00
C ALA A 32 7.27 -6.29 18.75
N ASP A 33 7.29 -6.67 20.04
CA ASP A 33 8.50 -6.62 20.87
C ASP A 33 9.59 -7.55 20.30
N ALA A 34 9.21 -8.77 19.90
CA ALA A 34 10.11 -9.69 19.23
C ALA A 34 10.60 -9.15 17.86
N ALA A 35 9.76 -8.40 17.13
CA ALA A 35 10.14 -7.77 15.87
C ALA A 35 11.14 -6.63 16.07
N HIS A 36 10.93 -5.79 17.09
CA HIS A 36 11.86 -4.73 17.50
C HIS A 36 13.23 -5.34 17.84
N GLN A 37 13.25 -6.35 18.71
CA GLN A 37 14.49 -7.01 19.10
C GLN A 37 15.20 -7.66 17.91
N GLN A 38 14.46 -8.35 17.04
CA GLN A 38 15.03 -8.95 15.84
C GLN A 38 15.62 -7.90 14.88
N LEU A 39 14.99 -6.73 14.79
CA LEU A 39 15.45 -5.63 13.95
C LEU A 39 16.76 -5.05 14.46
N GLU A 40 16.90 -4.86 15.78
CA GLU A 40 18.16 -4.44 16.41
C GLU A 40 19.29 -5.43 16.15
N GLU A 41 19.04 -6.74 16.35
CA GLU A 41 20.04 -7.79 16.10
C GLU A 41 20.51 -7.81 14.64
N VAL A 42 19.57 -7.68 13.68
CA VAL A 42 19.89 -7.64 12.26
C VAL A 42 20.66 -6.36 11.91
N ALA A 43 20.28 -5.22 12.49
CA ALA A 43 20.99 -3.96 12.31
C ALA A 43 22.43 -4.04 12.81
N GLU A 44 22.66 -4.61 13.99
CA GLU A 44 24.00 -4.81 14.55
C GLU A 44 24.86 -5.70 13.65
N ALA A 45 24.30 -6.84 13.19
CA ALA A 45 25.00 -7.74 12.28
C ALA A 45 25.35 -7.10 10.92
N MET A 46 24.50 -6.18 10.43
CA MET A 46 24.70 -5.49 9.16
C MET A 46 25.64 -4.26 9.27
N GLN A 47 25.83 -3.72 10.46
CA GLN A 47 26.54 -2.45 10.71
C GLN A 47 27.95 -2.38 10.09
N PRO A 48 28.79 -3.45 10.16
CA PRO A 48 30.15 -3.39 9.62
C PRO A 48 30.21 -3.28 8.09
N GLY A 49 29.21 -3.84 7.38
CA GLY A 49 29.22 -3.95 5.92
C GLY A 49 28.33 -2.94 5.20
N TRP A 50 27.22 -2.51 5.83
CA TRP A 50 26.18 -1.74 5.16
C TRP A 50 25.62 -0.62 6.05
N SER A 51 26.48 0.21 6.63
CA SER A 51 26.10 1.31 7.54
C SER A 51 24.96 2.20 7.03
N LYS A 52 24.98 2.58 5.73
CA LYS A 52 23.90 3.39 5.13
C LYS A 52 22.58 2.64 5.01
N ALA A 53 22.63 1.32 4.75
CA ALA A 53 21.44 0.50 4.73
C ALA A 53 20.85 0.34 6.15
N VAL A 54 21.71 0.20 7.16
CA VAL A 54 21.29 0.13 8.58
C VAL A 54 20.64 1.43 9.03
N GLU A 55 21.18 2.59 8.67
CA GLU A 55 20.56 3.89 8.98
C GLU A 55 19.12 3.96 8.46
N VAL A 56 18.89 3.53 7.21
CA VAL A 56 17.56 3.48 6.61
C VAL A 56 16.68 2.40 7.25
N PHE A 57 17.27 1.29 7.67
CA PHE A 57 16.56 0.18 8.31
C PHE A 57 16.02 0.58 9.69
N LEU A 58 16.85 1.19 10.53
CA LEU A 58 16.46 1.71 11.84
C LEU A 58 15.47 2.87 11.72
N ALA A 59 15.70 3.80 10.79
CA ALA A 59 14.82 4.95 10.62
C ALA A 59 13.38 4.59 10.21
N GLY A 60 13.17 3.43 9.58
CA GLY A 60 11.85 2.97 9.16
C GLY A 60 11.15 2.04 10.15
N GLU A 61 11.76 1.72 11.28
CA GLU A 61 11.26 0.77 12.27
C GLU A 61 9.81 1.08 12.71
N GLU A 62 9.55 2.30 13.19
CA GLU A 62 8.24 2.68 13.72
C GLU A 62 7.15 2.63 12.64
N GLU A 63 7.42 3.17 11.45
CA GLU A 63 6.48 3.17 10.33
C GLU A 63 6.14 1.73 9.89
N VAL A 64 7.14 0.85 9.90
CA VAL A 64 7.02 -0.49 9.33
C VAL A 64 6.48 -1.49 10.33
N LEU A 65 6.77 -1.38 11.63
CA LEU A 65 6.29 -2.32 12.64
C LEU A 65 4.91 -1.97 13.21
N THR A 66 4.39 -0.76 12.94
CA THR A 66 3.05 -0.33 13.37
C THR A 66 1.93 -1.31 12.97
N TYR A 67 2.05 -2.04 11.85
CA TYR A 67 1.02 -3.02 11.46
C TYR A 67 0.92 -4.23 12.41
N MET A 68 1.90 -4.47 13.29
CA MET A 68 1.88 -5.61 14.20
C MET A 68 0.86 -5.48 15.32
N VAL A 69 0.32 -4.27 15.54
CA VAL A 69 -0.84 -4.03 16.42
C VAL A 69 -2.09 -4.79 15.95
N PHE A 70 -2.18 -5.11 14.65
CA PHE A 70 -3.29 -5.89 14.12
C PHE A 70 -3.14 -7.40 14.40
N PRO A 71 -4.26 -8.15 14.55
CA PRO A 71 -4.23 -9.60 14.65
C PRO A 71 -3.44 -10.27 13.53
N ILE A 72 -2.71 -11.36 13.83
CA ILE A 72 -1.82 -12.09 12.88
C ILE A 72 -2.53 -12.39 11.55
N LYS A 73 -3.80 -12.77 11.58
CA LYS A 73 -4.62 -13.06 10.38
C LYS A 73 -4.73 -11.88 9.40
N HIS A 74 -4.52 -10.66 9.84
CA HIS A 74 -4.61 -9.45 9.02
C HIS A 74 -3.25 -8.90 8.61
N ARG A 75 -2.19 -9.23 9.35
CA ARG A 75 -0.84 -8.71 9.12
C ARG A 75 -0.37 -8.93 7.68
N THR A 76 -0.51 -10.14 7.14
CA THR A 76 -0.14 -10.48 5.75
C THR A 76 -0.83 -9.63 4.69
N HIS A 77 -2.07 -9.21 4.95
CA HIS A 77 -2.81 -8.35 4.04
C HIS A 77 -2.46 -6.88 4.18
N ILE A 78 -2.05 -6.43 5.36
CA ILE A 78 -1.70 -5.04 5.65
C ILE A 78 -0.27 -4.74 5.16
N TYR A 79 0.68 -5.64 5.40
CA TYR A 79 2.07 -5.39 5.00
C TYR A 79 2.31 -5.61 3.49
N SER A 80 1.47 -6.41 2.81
CA SER A 80 1.68 -6.75 1.40
C SER A 80 1.13 -5.67 0.45
N THR A 81 1.84 -5.45 -0.66
CA THR A 81 1.38 -4.59 -1.76
C THR A 81 0.42 -5.31 -2.71
N ASN A 82 0.20 -6.62 -2.51
CA ASN A 82 -0.61 -7.47 -3.39
C ASN A 82 -2.01 -6.90 -3.67
N PRO A 83 -2.74 -6.32 -2.69
CA PRO A 83 -4.04 -5.71 -2.98
C PRO A 83 -4.02 -4.44 -3.85
N LEU A 84 -2.84 -3.84 -4.06
CA LEU A 84 -2.64 -2.68 -4.91
C LEU A 84 -2.09 -3.07 -6.28
N GLU A 85 -1.56 -4.28 -6.44
CA GLU A 85 -0.95 -4.74 -7.69
C GLU A 85 -1.95 -4.83 -8.86
N PRO A 86 -3.15 -5.44 -8.72
CA PRO A 86 -4.15 -5.45 -9.79
C PRO A 86 -4.60 -4.04 -10.23
N PRO A 87 -5.06 -3.13 -9.33
CA PRO A 87 -5.48 -1.80 -9.78
C PRO A 87 -4.31 -0.98 -10.33
N ASN A 88 -3.09 -1.10 -9.81
CA ASN A 88 -1.93 -0.39 -10.38
C ASN A 88 -1.58 -0.90 -11.79
N ARG A 89 -1.71 -2.21 -12.02
CA ARG A 89 -1.52 -2.80 -13.36
C ARG A 89 -2.58 -2.29 -14.32
N GLU A 90 -3.83 -2.22 -13.88
CA GLU A 90 -4.94 -1.74 -14.70
C GLU A 90 -4.81 -0.25 -15.03
N ILE A 91 -4.39 0.56 -14.04
CA ILE A 91 -4.07 1.98 -14.27
C ILE A 91 -3.00 2.08 -15.34
N LYS A 92 -1.86 1.38 -15.17
CA LYS A 92 -0.77 1.40 -16.15
C LYS A 92 -1.27 1.00 -17.54
N HIS A 93 -2.04 -0.08 -17.66
CA HIS A 93 -2.53 -0.58 -18.94
C HIS A 93 -3.47 0.41 -19.64
N ARG A 94 -4.46 0.96 -18.92
CA ARG A 94 -5.45 1.88 -19.50
C ARG A 94 -4.88 3.29 -19.76
N THR A 95 -3.77 3.65 -19.10
CA THR A 95 -3.07 4.91 -19.37
C THR A 95 -2.02 4.78 -20.47
N ASP A 96 -1.54 3.57 -20.79
CA ASP A 96 -0.45 3.35 -21.77
C ASP A 96 -0.81 3.83 -23.19
N VAL A 97 -2.11 3.85 -23.51
CA VAL A 97 -2.63 4.32 -24.81
C VAL A 97 -2.82 5.84 -24.88
N ALA A 98 -2.65 6.55 -23.76
CA ALA A 98 -2.88 7.99 -23.65
C ALA A 98 -1.57 8.71 -23.33
N ASP A 99 -0.99 9.36 -24.34
CA ASP A 99 0.27 10.10 -24.19
C ASP A 99 0.10 11.37 -23.33
N ILE A 100 -1.04 12.07 -23.50
CA ILE A 100 -1.43 13.24 -22.69
C ILE A 100 -2.94 13.22 -22.46
N PHE A 101 -3.36 13.50 -21.22
CA PHE A 101 -4.77 13.66 -20.89
C PHE A 101 -5.25 15.11 -21.14
N PRO A 102 -6.46 15.31 -21.70
CA PRO A 102 -6.96 16.64 -22.06
C PRO A 102 -7.30 17.51 -20.84
N CYS A 103 -7.62 16.91 -19.69
CA CYS A 103 -7.76 17.60 -18.41
C CYS A 103 -7.76 16.61 -17.23
N SER A 104 -7.56 17.14 -16.01
CA SER A 104 -7.56 16.34 -14.77
C SER A 104 -8.88 15.61 -14.49
N ALA A 105 -10.01 16.14 -14.95
CA ALA A 105 -11.33 15.50 -14.76
C ALA A 105 -11.44 14.15 -15.48
N VAL A 106 -10.79 13.98 -16.63
CA VAL A 106 -10.76 12.71 -17.37
C VAL A 106 -9.93 11.67 -16.63
N VAL A 107 -8.78 12.08 -16.08
CA VAL A 107 -7.92 11.21 -15.26
C VAL A 107 -8.67 10.72 -14.02
N ILE A 108 -9.36 11.63 -13.30
CA ILE A 108 -10.10 11.25 -12.09
C ILE A 108 -11.24 10.28 -12.44
N HIS A 109 -11.93 10.44 -13.58
CA HIS A 109 -12.95 9.50 -14.02
C HIS A 109 -12.37 8.11 -14.32
N LEU A 110 -11.24 8.04 -15.02
CA LEU A 110 -10.56 6.77 -15.32
C LEU A 110 -10.10 6.07 -14.05
N LEU A 111 -9.44 6.78 -13.14
CA LEU A 111 -9.03 6.23 -11.86
C LEU A 111 -10.23 5.79 -11.03
N GLY A 112 -11.30 6.59 -11.01
CA GLY A 112 -12.53 6.28 -10.30
C GLY A 112 -13.21 5.00 -10.81
N SER A 113 -13.27 4.80 -12.14
CA SER A 113 -13.87 3.59 -12.71
C SER A 113 -13.07 2.34 -12.36
N ILE A 114 -11.73 2.38 -12.50
CA ILE A 114 -10.84 1.26 -12.13
C ILE A 114 -10.96 0.93 -10.65
N LEU A 115 -11.02 1.93 -9.78
CA LEU A 115 -11.17 1.72 -8.33
C LEU A 115 -12.53 1.15 -7.95
N ILE A 116 -13.61 1.53 -8.64
CA ILE A 116 -14.95 0.97 -8.44
C ILE A 116 -14.99 -0.50 -8.89
N GLU A 117 -14.40 -0.80 -10.05
CA GLU A 117 -14.27 -2.15 -10.61
C GLU A 117 -13.48 -3.07 -9.67
N ALA A 118 -12.29 -2.62 -9.24
CA ALA A 118 -11.49 -3.31 -8.23
C ALA A 118 -12.22 -3.40 -6.87
N GLY A 119 -13.02 -2.40 -6.51
CA GLY A 119 -13.87 -2.38 -5.33
C GLY A 119 -15.01 -3.40 -5.35
N GLY A 120 -15.54 -3.72 -6.53
CA GLY A 120 -16.58 -4.72 -6.75
C GLY A 120 -16.06 -6.15 -6.58
N GLU A 121 -14.84 -6.44 -7.03
CA GLU A 121 -14.13 -7.71 -6.81
C GLU A 121 -13.65 -7.88 -5.35
N ARG A 122 -13.44 -6.76 -4.66
CA ARG A 122 -13.04 -6.65 -3.25
C ARG A 122 -14.09 -7.10 -2.22
N GLN A 123 -15.18 -7.79 -2.61
CA GLN A 123 -16.04 -8.54 -1.67
C GLN A 123 -15.26 -9.52 -0.78
N THR A 124 -14.04 -9.87 -1.18
CA THR A 124 -13.03 -10.58 -0.38
C THR A 124 -12.64 -9.86 0.92
N TRP A 125 -12.57 -8.53 0.98
CA TRP A 125 -12.20 -7.81 2.22
C TRP A 125 -13.25 -7.92 3.34
N HIS A 126 -14.53 -8.08 2.99
CA HIS A 126 -15.62 -8.32 3.94
C HIS A 126 -15.44 -9.61 4.73
N ARG A 127 -14.79 -10.61 4.12
CA ARG A 127 -14.48 -11.90 4.74
C ARG A 127 -13.36 -11.80 5.77
N TYR A 128 -12.46 -10.82 5.63
CA TYR A 128 -11.26 -10.70 6.46
C TYR A 128 -11.42 -9.69 7.60
N PHE A 129 -11.94 -8.47 7.37
CA PHE A 129 -12.06 -7.44 8.42
C PHE A 129 -13.39 -7.45 9.21
N GLY A 130 -14.28 -8.40 8.91
CA GLY A 130 -15.62 -8.49 9.50
C GLY A 130 -16.61 -7.45 8.92
N GLN A 131 -17.88 -7.86 8.80
CA GLN A 131 -18.93 -7.05 8.15
C GLN A 131 -19.22 -5.71 8.87
N ALA A 132 -18.91 -5.61 10.16
CA ALA A 132 -19.26 -4.43 10.97
C ALA A 132 -18.34 -3.22 10.72
N LEU A 133 -17.03 -3.43 10.65
CA LEU A 133 -16.05 -2.38 10.36
C LEU A 133 -16.18 -1.87 8.92
N THR A 134 -16.42 -2.81 7.99
CA THR A 134 -16.58 -2.49 6.57
C THR A 134 -17.87 -1.74 6.25
N ARG A 135 -19.00 -1.99 6.94
CA ARG A 135 -20.25 -1.20 6.75
C ARG A 135 -20.11 0.27 7.13
N LYS A 136 -19.41 0.58 8.23
CA LYS A 136 -19.19 1.99 8.65
C LYS A 136 -18.39 2.77 7.62
N LEU A 137 -17.34 2.16 7.05
CA LEU A 137 -16.52 2.79 6.01
C LEU A 137 -17.25 2.86 4.65
N GLN A 138 -18.03 1.83 4.30
CA GLN A 138 -18.81 1.80 3.04
C GLN A 138 -19.98 2.78 3.00
N GLY A 139 -20.67 3.02 4.12
CA GLY A 139 -21.78 3.97 4.17
C GLY A 139 -21.33 5.41 3.88
N SER A 140 -20.11 5.76 4.33
CA SER A 140 -19.48 7.05 4.06
C SER A 140 -18.99 7.13 2.60
N TRP A 141 -18.33 6.07 2.12
CA TRP A 141 -17.79 6.03 0.75
C TRP A 141 -18.87 6.01 -0.33
N ARG A 142 -19.94 5.21 -0.20
CA ARG A 142 -21.04 5.19 -1.18
C ARG A 142 -21.76 6.54 -1.30
N ARG A 143 -21.97 7.23 -0.18
CA ARG A 143 -22.52 8.60 -0.18
C ARG A 143 -21.57 9.57 -0.86
N LEU A 144 -20.26 9.50 -0.59
CA LEU A 144 -19.27 10.36 -1.25
C LEU A 144 -19.16 10.08 -2.75
N CYS A 145 -19.18 8.82 -3.19
CA CYS A 145 -19.20 8.47 -4.61
C CYS A 145 -20.50 8.91 -5.31
N GLN A 146 -21.66 8.76 -4.67
CA GLN A 146 -22.94 9.28 -5.21
C GLN A 146 -22.93 10.81 -5.31
N LEU A 147 -22.49 11.51 -4.26
CA LEU A 147 -22.37 12.97 -4.27
C LEU A 147 -21.36 13.45 -5.31
N TRP A 148 -20.27 12.70 -5.54
CA TRP A 148 -19.28 13.00 -6.55
C TRP A 148 -19.81 12.77 -7.98
N LEU A 149 -20.48 11.64 -8.25
CA LEU A 149 -21.14 11.37 -9.53
C LEU A 149 -22.23 12.41 -9.85
N LEU A 150 -23.01 12.83 -8.84
CA LEU A 150 -24.03 13.88 -9.00
C LEU A 150 -23.43 15.28 -9.23
N ARG A 151 -22.18 15.53 -8.79
CA ARG A 151 -21.50 16.83 -8.91
C ARG A 151 -20.53 16.90 -10.10
N ALA A 152 -20.11 15.76 -10.64
CA ALA A 152 -19.23 15.63 -11.80
C ALA A 152 -19.98 15.65 -13.14
N ASP A 153 -21.32 15.64 -13.15
CA ASP A 153 -22.14 15.73 -14.36
C ASP A 153 -21.92 17.08 -15.09
N PRO A 154 -21.29 17.08 -16.28
CA PRO A 154 -21.04 18.30 -17.04
C PRO A 154 -22.32 18.98 -17.52
N ARG A 155 -23.45 18.23 -17.63
CA ARG A 155 -24.71 18.73 -18.20
C ARG A 155 -25.48 19.68 -17.26
N ARG A 156 -25.15 19.71 -15.97
CA ARG A 156 -25.81 20.61 -14.99
C ARG A 156 -25.07 21.92 -14.74
N ARG A 157 -23.84 22.09 -15.24
CA ARG A 157 -23.05 23.31 -15.03
C ARG A 157 -23.46 24.49 -15.94
N VAL A 158 -24.49 24.30 -16.78
CA VAL A 158 -24.92 25.26 -17.82
C VAL A 158 -26.26 25.95 -17.48
N LEU A 159 -26.90 25.66 -16.35
CA LEU A 159 -28.23 26.24 -16.01
C LEU A 159 -28.20 27.41 -15.02
N HIS A 160 -27.04 27.89 -14.61
CA HIS A 160 -26.91 29.12 -13.83
C HIS A 160 -25.75 29.97 -14.35
N ARG A 161 -26.02 30.72 -15.41
CA ARG A 161 -25.37 32.00 -15.74
C ARG A 161 -26.43 32.95 -16.26
#